data_AF-U1X396-F1
#
_entry.id   AF-U1X396-F1
#
_cell.length_a   1.000
_cell.length_b   1.000
_cell.length_c   1.000
_cell.angle_alpha   90.00
_cell.angle_beta   90.00
_cell.angle_gamma   90.00
#
_symmetry.space_group_name_H-M   'P 1'
#
loop_
_entity.id
_entity.type
_entity.pdbx_description
1 polymer ?
#
loop_
_entity_poly.entity_id
_entity_poly.type
_entity_poly.pdbx_seq_one_letter_code
_entity_poly.pdbx_strand_id
1 'polypeptide(L)'
;GKVLKVTPKSQGTPKPKETQQPTQGTPKTSNVGSVVKDGNKTKYTNPAGNELTWVDQHPKNINRDIDNKIKSKNVGDATEAKVAEYLKDVKEIKGFGQRIEKKNGQPAGDLDVVTKDEIIEVKASIKAVKEKQFNKLIDENDPDFFNPDKKKPVLYIDKPLTNIHPNDQKMLDRLKSKGVTIVNSLEELKEVLK
;
A
#
# COMPACT_ATOMS: atom_id res chain seq x y z
N GLY A 1 -10.65 73.07 64.67
CA GLY A 1 -10.51 71.94 65.61
C GLY A 1 -10.39 70.65 64.83
N LYS A 2 -9.38 69.84 65.14
CA LYS A 2 -9.18 68.46 64.62
C LYS A 2 -10.26 67.54 65.18
N VAL A 3 -10.82 66.68 64.33
CA VAL A 3 -11.20 65.30 64.71
C VAL A 3 -10.76 64.38 63.57
N LEU A 4 -10.14 63.27 63.96
CA LEU A 4 -9.46 62.26 63.14
C LEU A 4 -10.20 60.92 63.29
N LYS A 5 -9.98 60.05 62.28
CA LYS A 5 -10.22 58.58 62.20
C LYS A 5 -11.66 58.17 61.82
N VAL A 6 -11.89 57.17 60.95
CA VAL A 6 -11.11 55.97 60.55
C VAL A 6 -11.56 55.47 59.16
N THR A 7 -10.63 54.84 58.44
CA THR A 7 -10.80 54.09 57.18
C THR A 7 -11.54 52.76 57.39
N PRO A 8 -12.13 52.20 56.31
CA PRO A 8 -11.82 50.81 55.97
C PRO A 8 -11.33 50.63 54.52
N LYS A 9 -10.32 49.77 54.36
CA LYS A 9 -9.87 49.20 53.08
C LYS A 9 -10.93 48.22 52.57
N SER A 10 -11.21 48.23 51.26
CA SER A 10 -11.67 47.02 50.56
C SER A 10 -11.37 47.09 49.06
N GLN A 11 -10.28 46.40 48.70
CA GLN A 11 -10.14 45.48 47.56
C GLN A 11 -10.61 45.95 46.18
N GLY A 12 -9.61 46.19 45.33
CA GLY A 12 -9.78 46.30 43.89
C GLY A 12 -10.37 45.01 43.30
N THR A 13 -11.34 45.21 42.42
CA THR A 13 -11.96 44.19 41.58
C THR A 13 -10.92 43.52 40.66
N PRO A 14 -10.76 42.19 40.69
CA PRO A 14 -10.04 41.48 39.65
C PRO A 14 -10.87 41.39 38.36
N LYS A 15 -10.15 41.63 37.27
CA LYS A 15 -10.49 41.56 35.84
C LYS A 15 -11.41 40.36 35.48
N PRO A 16 -12.39 40.51 34.56
CA PRO A 16 -13.21 39.38 34.10
C PRO A 16 -12.33 38.29 33.47
N LYS A 17 -12.55 37.04 33.89
CA LYS A 17 -12.02 35.86 33.21
C LYS A 17 -12.63 35.77 31.82
N GLU A 18 -11.81 35.95 30.78
CA GLU A 18 -12.12 35.51 29.42
C GLU A 18 -12.49 34.02 29.47
N THR A 19 -13.76 33.74 29.22
CA THR A 19 -14.25 32.39 29.01
C THR A 19 -13.78 31.99 27.62
N GLN A 20 -12.74 31.16 27.54
CA GLN A 20 -12.30 30.58 26.28
C GLN A 20 -13.42 29.72 25.72
N GLN A 21 -14.11 30.29 24.74
CA GLN A 21 -15.02 29.60 23.85
C GLN A 21 -14.21 28.53 23.10
N PRO A 22 -14.66 27.27 23.03
CA PRO A 22 -13.95 26.27 22.24
C PRO A 22 -14.00 26.72 20.78
N THR A 23 -12.83 27.06 20.23
CA THR A 23 -12.65 27.25 18.80
C THR A 23 -13.15 25.99 18.12
N GLN A 24 -14.26 26.09 17.39
CA GLN A 24 -14.67 25.09 16.42
C GLN A 24 -13.49 24.86 15.50
N GLY A 25 -12.78 23.74 15.72
CA GLY A 25 -11.74 23.31 14.82
C GLY A 25 -12.38 23.18 13.45
N THR A 26 -11.81 23.91 12.48
CA THR A 26 -11.99 23.67 11.05
C THR A 26 -12.05 22.16 10.85
N PRO A 27 -13.04 21.62 10.10
CA PRO A 27 -13.06 20.19 9.81
C PRO A 27 -11.67 19.82 9.31
N LYS A 28 -10.95 18.93 10.01
CA LYS A 28 -9.74 18.35 9.45
C LYS A 28 -10.21 17.72 8.15
N THR A 29 -9.85 18.30 7.02
CA THR A 29 -10.08 17.71 5.72
C THR A 29 -9.55 16.29 5.84
N SER A 30 -10.44 15.30 5.78
CA SER A 30 -10.01 13.92 5.88
C SER A 30 -9.14 13.68 4.66
N ASN A 31 -7.83 13.58 4.84
CA ASN A 31 -6.88 13.30 3.75
C ASN A 31 -7.04 11.87 3.19
N VAL A 32 -8.16 11.21 3.48
CA VAL A 32 -8.51 9.87 3.01
C VAL A 32 -8.51 9.85 1.49
N GLY A 33 -7.82 8.86 0.91
CA GLY A 33 -7.61 8.73 -0.52
C GLY A 33 -6.49 9.60 -1.09
N SER A 34 -5.83 10.45 -0.28
CA SER A 34 -4.77 11.33 -0.78
C SER A 34 -3.48 10.57 -1.10
N VAL A 35 -2.89 10.88 -2.25
CA VAL A 35 -1.54 10.44 -2.65
C VAL A 35 -0.66 11.67 -2.80
N VAL A 36 0.45 11.72 -2.06
CA VAL A 36 1.37 12.87 -1.99
C VAL A 36 2.80 12.41 -2.24
N LYS A 37 3.54 13.15 -3.05
CA LYS A 37 4.98 12.95 -3.26
C LYS A 37 5.79 13.73 -2.23
N ASP A 38 6.79 13.08 -1.65
CA ASP A 38 7.78 13.66 -0.74
C ASP A 38 9.18 13.21 -1.19
N GLY A 39 9.78 14.01 -2.07
CA GLY A 39 10.99 13.62 -2.79
C GLY A 39 10.75 12.38 -3.65
N ASN A 40 11.52 11.31 -3.39
CA ASN A 40 11.37 10.01 -4.06
C ASN A 40 10.44 9.05 -3.30
N LYS A 41 9.74 9.50 -2.26
CA LYS A 41 8.75 8.71 -1.54
C LYS A 41 7.34 9.12 -1.95
N THR A 42 6.47 8.14 -2.07
CA THR A 42 5.03 8.35 -2.14
C THR A 42 4.42 8.08 -0.77
N LYS A 43 3.52 8.95 -0.33
CA LYS A 43 2.67 8.77 0.85
C LYS A 43 1.24 8.64 0.39
N TYR A 44 0.53 7.68 0.96
CA TYR A 44 -0.87 7.41 0.68
C TYR A 44 -1.64 7.27 1.99
N THR A 45 -2.75 7.98 2.13
CA THR A 45 -3.70 7.75 3.22
C THR A 45 -4.87 6.93 2.69
N ASN A 46 -5.00 5.69 3.14
CA ASN A 46 -6.03 4.78 2.62
C ASN A 46 -7.44 5.08 3.17
N PRO A 47 -8.51 4.42 2.66
CA PRO A 47 -9.89 4.62 3.11
C PRO A 47 -10.11 4.36 4.60
N ALA A 48 -9.30 3.46 5.18
CA ALA A 48 -9.28 3.20 6.62
C ALA A 48 -8.57 4.31 7.44
N GLY A 49 -8.02 5.35 6.79
CA GLY A 49 -7.31 6.45 7.44
C GLY A 49 -5.85 6.15 7.81
N ASN A 50 -5.30 5.03 7.35
CA ASN A 50 -3.92 4.65 7.62
C ASN A 50 -2.98 5.23 6.58
N GLU A 51 -1.85 5.76 7.05
CA GLU A 51 -0.77 6.26 6.18
C GLU A 51 0.19 5.12 5.82
N LEU A 52 0.34 4.91 4.51
CA LEU A 52 1.23 3.95 3.87
C LEU A 52 2.22 4.70 2.98
N THR A 53 3.44 4.17 2.86
CA THR A 53 4.52 4.81 2.10
C THR A 53 5.30 3.80 1.29
N TRP A 54 5.86 4.24 0.16
CA TRP A 54 6.81 3.47 -0.64
C TRP A 54 7.80 4.39 -1.33
N VAL A 55 8.95 3.83 -1.72
CA VAL A 55 9.97 4.55 -2.50
C VAL A 55 9.69 4.34 -3.98
N ASP A 56 9.61 5.43 -4.73
CA ASP A 56 9.56 5.39 -6.19
C ASP A 56 10.91 4.89 -6.72
N GLN A 57 10.89 3.79 -7.45
CA GLN A 57 12.09 3.14 -7.93
C GLN A 57 12.50 3.71 -9.30
N HIS A 58 13.78 4.07 -9.43
CA HIS A 58 14.35 4.47 -10.72
C HIS A 58 14.52 3.23 -11.63
N PRO A 59 14.24 3.30 -12.95
CA PRO A 59 14.34 2.15 -13.86
C PRO A 59 15.69 1.40 -13.80
N LYS A 60 16.80 2.14 -13.67
CA LYS A 60 18.15 1.55 -13.48
C LYS A 60 18.24 0.65 -12.25
N ASN A 61 17.61 1.02 -11.13
CA ASN A 61 17.62 0.22 -9.91
C ASN A 61 16.73 -1.00 -10.05
N ILE A 62 15.56 -0.85 -10.69
CA ILE A 62 14.67 -1.98 -11.02
C ILE A 62 15.42 -3.03 -11.85
N ASN A 63 16.06 -2.62 -12.94
CA ASN A 63 16.80 -3.54 -13.81
C ASN A 63 17.93 -4.26 -13.06
N ARG A 64 18.73 -3.52 -12.28
CA ARG A 64 19.78 -4.10 -11.45
C ARG A 64 19.23 -5.14 -10.46
N ASP A 65 18.11 -4.82 -9.81
CA ASP A 65 17.54 -5.69 -8.78
C ASP A 65 16.95 -6.96 -9.40
N ILE A 66 16.36 -6.88 -10.60
CA ILE A 66 15.95 -8.05 -11.39
C ILE A 66 17.16 -8.93 -11.73
N ASP A 67 18.22 -8.35 -12.30
CA ASP A 67 19.43 -9.06 -12.71
C ASP A 67 20.13 -9.76 -11.52
N ASN A 68 20.02 -9.18 -10.33
CA ASN A 68 20.53 -9.77 -9.10
C ASN A 68 19.65 -10.93 -8.63
N LYS A 69 18.33 -10.75 -8.59
CA LYS A 69 17.38 -11.75 -8.08
C LYS A 69 17.22 -12.96 -9.00
N ILE A 70 17.49 -12.83 -10.31
CA ILE A 70 17.38 -13.98 -11.24
C ILE A 70 18.34 -15.13 -10.88
N LYS A 71 19.45 -14.81 -10.18
CA LYS A 71 20.45 -15.77 -9.70
C LYS A 71 20.22 -16.18 -8.24
N SER A 72 19.11 -15.78 -7.64
CA SER A 72 18.81 -16.06 -6.23
C SER A 72 18.64 -17.56 -5.99
N LYS A 73 19.11 -18.03 -4.83
CA LYS A 73 18.82 -19.39 -4.35
C LYS A 73 17.41 -19.51 -3.77
N ASN A 74 16.77 -18.38 -3.46
CA ASN A 74 15.37 -18.36 -3.05
C ASN A 74 14.49 -18.47 -4.30
N VAL A 75 13.73 -19.56 -4.39
CA VAL A 75 12.86 -19.85 -5.54
C VAL A 75 11.82 -18.76 -5.76
N GLY A 76 11.29 -18.13 -4.71
CA GLY A 76 10.36 -17.01 -4.82
C GLY A 76 11.00 -15.82 -5.54
N ASP A 77 12.12 -15.33 -5.01
CA ASP A 77 12.89 -14.22 -5.59
C ASP A 77 13.28 -14.48 -7.05
N ALA A 78 13.77 -15.70 -7.35
CA ALA A 78 14.13 -16.08 -8.70
C ALA A 78 12.93 -16.14 -9.64
N THR A 79 11.75 -16.56 -9.14
CA THR A 79 10.51 -16.60 -9.92
C THR A 79 10.00 -15.19 -10.22
N GLU A 80 9.99 -14.30 -9.22
CA GLU A 80 9.66 -12.87 -9.39
C GLU A 80 10.55 -12.24 -10.46
N ALA A 81 11.86 -12.42 -10.34
CA ALA A 81 12.83 -11.88 -11.30
C ALA A 81 12.64 -12.46 -12.71
N LYS A 82 12.33 -13.76 -12.83
CA LYS A 82 12.04 -14.38 -14.13
C LYS A 82 10.83 -13.72 -14.80
N VAL A 83 9.75 -13.49 -14.07
CA VAL A 83 8.55 -12.82 -14.58
C VAL A 83 8.88 -11.39 -14.98
N ALA A 84 9.56 -10.64 -14.12
CA ALA A 84 9.94 -9.26 -14.41
C ALA A 84 10.87 -9.17 -15.63
N GLU A 85 11.86 -10.06 -15.75
CA GLU A 85 12.76 -10.13 -16.89
C GLU A 85 12.01 -10.33 -18.20
N TYR A 86 11.08 -11.29 -18.23
CA TYR A 86 10.26 -11.56 -19.42
C TYR A 86 9.40 -10.35 -19.81
N LEU A 87 8.91 -9.58 -18.84
CA LEU A 87 8.02 -8.44 -19.08
C LEU A 87 8.73 -7.15 -19.48
N LYS A 88 10.07 -7.05 -19.33
CA LYS A 88 10.84 -5.85 -19.73
C LYS A 88 10.57 -5.43 -21.18
N ASP A 89 10.37 -6.40 -22.08
CA ASP A 89 10.08 -6.19 -23.50
C ASP A 89 8.58 -6.11 -23.83
N VAL A 90 7.71 -6.29 -22.83
CA VAL A 90 6.25 -6.29 -23.00
C VAL A 90 5.64 -4.97 -22.52
N LYS A 91 6.01 -4.53 -21.30
CA LYS A 91 5.44 -3.35 -20.66
C LYS A 91 6.43 -2.77 -19.67
N GLU A 92 6.44 -1.43 -19.55
CA GLU A 92 7.34 -0.76 -18.62
C GLU A 92 7.04 -1.15 -17.16
N ILE A 93 8.06 -1.66 -16.47
CA ILE A 93 8.03 -1.98 -15.06
C ILE A 93 8.31 -0.71 -14.24
N LYS A 94 7.34 -0.33 -13.41
CA LYS A 94 7.38 0.82 -12.50
C LYS A 94 7.83 0.44 -11.08
N GLY A 95 7.73 -0.84 -10.73
CA GLY A 95 8.22 -1.34 -9.44
C GLY A 95 8.55 -2.82 -9.47
N PHE A 96 9.55 -3.23 -8.69
CA PHE A 96 9.98 -4.61 -8.53
C PHE A 96 10.41 -4.86 -7.08
N GLY A 97 9.81 -5.85 -6.43
CA GLY A 97 10.01 -6.11 -5.00
C GLY A 97 9.79 -4.87 -4.14
N GLN A 98 8.78 -4.06 -4.49
CA GLN A 98 8.56 -2.74 -3.89
C GLN A 98 7.90 -2.88 -2.52
N ARG A 99 8.63 -2.50 -1.47
CA ARG A 99 8.14 -2.53 -0.10
C ARG A 99 7.18 -1.37 0.19
N ILE A 100 6.03 -1.72 0.77
CA ILE A 100 5.05 -0.78 1.31
C ILE A 100 5.17 -0.77 2.83
N GLU A 101 5.35 0.41 3.41
CA GLU A 101 5.56 0.61 4.84
C GLU A 101 4.41 1.39 5.47
N LYS A 102 4.01 1.00 6.67
CA LYS A 102 3.12 1.79 7.53
C LYS A 102 3.90 2.98 8.09
N LYS A 103 3.19 3.99 8.59
CA LYS A 103 3.77 5.16 9.27
C LYS A 103 4.83 4.85 10.34
N ASN A 104 4.70 3.73 11.05
CA ASN A 104 5.64 3.29 12.09
C ASN A 104 6.85 2.52 11.55
N GLY A 105 7.05 2.45 10.22
CA GLY A 105 8.12 1.71 9.56
C GLY A 105 7.90 0.20 9.46
N GLN A 106 6.80 -0.33 10.00
CA GLN A 106 6.48 -1.75 9.83
C GLN A 106 6.01 -2.05 8.40
N PRO A 107 6.29 -3.24 7.86
CA PRO A 107 5.79 -3.63 6.54
C PRO A 107 4.26 -3.72 6.53
N ALA A 108 3.65 -3.11 5.53
CA ALA A 108 2.27 -3.36 5.13
C ALA A 108 2.19 -4.49 4.09
N GLY A 109 3.20 -4.61 3.22
CA GLY A 109 3.30 -5.65 2.20
C GLY A 109 4.44 -5.33 1.24
N ASP A 110 4.64 -6.20 0.26
CA ASP A 110 5.59 -6.01 -0.83
C ASP A 110 4.84 -6.25 -2.15
N LEU A 111 5.16 -5.47 -3.19
CA LEU A 111 4.63 -5.63 -4.54
C LEU A 111 5.69 -6.29 -5.43
N ASP A 112 5.40 -7.48 -5.94
CA ASP A 112 6.39 -8.28 -6.68
C ASP A 112 6.78 -7.61 -8.01
N VAL A 113 5.81 -7.33 -8.89
CA VAL A 113 6.01 -6.55 -10.13
C VAL A 113 4.86 -5.56 -10.33
N VAL A 114 5.19 -4.31 -10.61
CA VAL A 114 4.22 -3.22 -10.80
C VAL A 114 4.44 -2.58 -12.16
N THR A 115 3.38 -2.42 -12.94
CA THR A 115 3.38 -1.66 -14.21
C THR A 115 2.59 -0.36 -14.01
N LYS A 116 2.29 0.35 -15.11
CA LYS A 116 1.35 1.47 -15.06
C LYS A 116 -0.05 1.06 -14.58
N ASP A 117 -0.55 -0.07 -15.07
CA ASP A 117 -1.97 -0.44 -14.95
C ASP A 117 -2.20 -1.72 -14.13
N GLU A 118 -1.15 -2.48 -13.82
CA GLU A 118 -1.24 -3.78 -13.14
C GLU A 118 -0.30 -3.88 -11.93
N ILE A 119 -0.73 -4.71 -10.98
CA ILE A 119 0.09 -5.25 -9.89
C ILE A 119 0.08 -6.76 -10.07
N ILE A 120 1.25 -7.34 -10.31
CA ILE A 120 1.42 -8.76 -10.58
C ILE A 120 2.04 -9.39 -9.33
N GLU A 121 1.26 -10.18 -8.61
CA GLU A 121 1.72 -11.04 -7.52
C GLU A 121 2.23 -12.36 -8.12
N VAL A 122 3.47 -12.72 -7.84
CA VAL A 122 4.16 -13.87 -8.42
C VAL A 122 4.30 -14.96 -7.38
N LYS A 123 3.93 -16.20 -7.74
CA LYS A 123 4.09 -17.37 -6.88
C LYS A 123 4.68 -18.54 -7.65
N ALA A 124 5.74 -19.12 -7.09
CA ALA A 124 6.36 -20.33 -7.66
C ALA A 124 5.39 -21.52 -7.73
N SER A 125 4.33 -21.55 -6.91
CA SER A 125 3.30 -22.58 -6.95
C SER A 125 2.03 -22.14 -6.23
N ILE A 126 0.92 -22.83 -6.49
CA ILE A 126 -0.36 -22.57 -5.82
C ILE A 126 -0.27 -22.66 -4.29
N LYS A 127 0.60 -23.52 -3.76
CA LYS A 127 0.82 -23.69 -2.31
C LYS A 127 1.39 -22.43 -1.63
N ALA A 128 2.00 -21.55 -2.41
CA ALA A 128 2.56 -20.29 -1.90
C ALA A 128 1.55 -19.14 -1.93
N VAL A 129 0.39 -19.31 -2.58
CA VAL A 129 -0.64 -18.27 -2.71
C VAL A 129 -1.27 -17.99 -1.35
N LYS A 130 -1.40 -16.70 -1.00
CA LYS A 130 -2.04 -16.25 0.24
C LYS A 130 -3.13 -15.24 -0.10
N GLU A 131 -4.39 -15.64 0.04
CA GLU A 131 -5.55 -14.79 -0.28
C GLU A 131 -5.50 -13.42 0.43
N LYS A 132 -4.98 -13.36 1.66
CA LYS A 132 -4.86 -12.12 2.43
C LYS A 132 -3.98 -11.06 1.75
N GLN A 133 -3.00 -11.44 0.91
CA GLN A 133 -2.20 -10.45 0.18
C GLN A 133 -3.04 -9.70 -0.85
N PHE A 134 -3.98 -10.40 -1.50
CA PHE A 134 -4.88 -9.80 -2.49
C PHE A 134 -5.92 -8.89 -1.87
N ASN A 135 -6.41 -9.19 -0.65
CA ASN A 135 -7.33 -8.29 0.05
C ASN A 135 -6.76 -6.86 0.17
N LYS A 136 -5.45 -6.72 0.40
CA LYS A 136 -4.74 -5.43 0.46
C LYS A 136 -4.67 -4.68 -0.88
N LEU A 137 -5.01 -5.34 -1.99
CA LEU A 137 -5.04 -4.78 -3.33
C LEU A 137 -6.45 -4.48 -3.84
N ILE A 138 -7.48 -5.11 -3.24
CA ILE A 138 -8.85 -5.12 -3.78
C ILE A 138 -9.89 -4.59 -2.79
N ASP A 139 -9.69 -4.78 -1.49
CA ASP A 139 -10.64 -4.35 -0.45
C ASP A 139 -10.21 -3.00 0.09
N GLU A 140 -10.88 -1.94 -0.35
CA GLU A 140 -10.65 -0.57 0.10
C GLU A 140 -10.82 -0.41 1.63
N ASN A 141 -11.53 -1.32 2.30
CA ASN A 141 -11.69 -1.32 3.76
C ASN A 141 -10.57 -2.05 4.51
N ASP A 142 -9.65 -2.74 3.82
CA ASP A 142 -8.51 -3.37 4.46
C ASP A 142 -7.62 -2.27 5.09
N PRO A 143 -7.23 -2.37 6.37
CA PRO A 143 -6.40 -1.37 7.02
C PRO A 143 -5.03 -1.20 6.34
N ASP A 144 -4.57 -2.21 5.60
CA ASP A 144 -3.35 -2.20 4.81
C ASP A 144 -3.66 -2.11 3.30
N PHE A 145 -4.81 -1.59 2.88
CA PHE A 145 -5.10 -1.36 1.45
C PHE A 145 -4.08 -0.38 0.84
N PHE A 146 -3.38 -0.78 -0.22
CA PHE A 146 -2.30 0.00 -0.87
C PHE A 146 -2.36 0.05 -2.40
N ASN A 147 -3.56 -0.04 -2.99
CA ASN A 147 -3.76 0.10 -4.44
C ASN A 147 -4.58 1.36 -4.79
N PRO A 148 -4.04 2.58 -4.55
CA PRO A 148 -4.79 3.83 -4.72
C PRO A 148 -5.21 4.09 -6.17
N ASP A 149 -4.42 3.63 -7.13
CA ASP A 149 -4.66 3.85 -8.56
C ASP A 149 -5.59 2.80 -9.18
N LYS A 150 -6.11 1.87 -8.37
CA LYS A 150 -6.97 0.77 -8.82
C LYS A 150 -6.35 -0.05 -9.95
N LYS A 151 -5.03 -0.29 -9.86
CA LYS A 151 -4.31 -1.17 -10.78
C LYS A 151 -4.92 -2.56 -10.73
N LYS A 152 -4.99 -3.25 -11.88
CA LYS A 152 -5.54 -4.59 -11.98
C LYS A 152 -4.62 -5.59 -11.26
N PRO A 153 -5.11 -6.33 -10.26
CA PRO A 153 -4.32 -7.40 -9.64
C PRO A 153 -4.27 -8.62 -10.56
N VAL A 154 -3.06 -9.11 -10.81
CA VAL A 154 -2.78 -10.34 -11.55
C VAL A 154 -2.04 -11.30 -10.62
N LEU A 155 -2.51 -12.53 -10.51
CA LEU A 155 -1.78 -13.62 -9.87
C LEU A 155 -1.13 -14.48 -10.95
N TYR A 156 0.20 -14.49 -10.99
CA TYR A 156 0.98 -15.43 -11.77
C TYR A 156 1.38 -16.62 -10.89
N ILE A 157 1.07 -17.84 -11.35
CA ILE A 157 1.54 -19.07 -10.72
C ILE A 157 2.50 -19.76 -11.67
N ASP A 158 3.71 -20.11 -11.22
CA ASP A 158 4.74 -20.64 -12.12
C ASP A 158 4.59 -22.13 -12.42
N LYS A 159 4.32 -22.92 -11.39
CA LYS A 159 4.14 -24.37 -11.57
C LYS A 159 2.79 -24.66 -12.23
N PRO A 160 2.71 -25.67 -13.12
CA PRO A 160 1.48 -26.08 -13.75
C PRO A 160 0.35 -26.35 -12.75
N LEU A 161 -0.84 -25.87 -13.08
CA LEU A 161 -2.07 -26.07 -12.32
C LEU A 161 -2.75 -27.41 -12.69
N THR A 162 -2.06 -28.53 -12.47
CA THR A 162 -2.59 -29.88 -12.72
C THR A 162 -3.10 -30.52 -11.42
N ASN A 163 -4.21 -31.28 -11.50
CA ASN A 163 -4.82 -32.00 -10.36
C ASN A 163 -4.98 -31.13 -9.10
N ILE A 164 -5.49 -29.91 -9.27
CA ILE A 164 -5.62 -28.92 -8.20
C ILE A 164 -6.53 -29.48 -7.10
N HIS A 165 -6.09 -29.36 -5.85
CA HIS A 165 -6.90 -29.76 -4.71
C HIS A 165 -8.20 -28.92 -4.63
N PRO A 166 -9.36 -29.48 -4.29
CA PRO A 166 -10.63 -28.74 -4.30
C PRO A 166 -10.64 -27.44 -3.48
N ASN A 167 -9.91 -27.40 -2.36
CA ASN A 167 -9.80 -26.17 -1.55
C ASN A 167 -8.97 -25.09 -2.24
N ASP A 168 -7.94 -25.47 -2.98
CA ASP A 168 -7.11 -24.54 -3.74
C ASP A 168 -7.91 -24.00 -4.93
N GLN A 169 -8.68 -24.86 -5.60
CA GLN A 169 -9.60 -24.44 -6.66
C GLN A 169 -10.61 -23.41 -6.14
N LYS A 170 -11.27 -23.70 -5.00
CA LYS A 170 -12.19 -22.74 -4.34
C LYS A 170 -11.52 -21.41 -4.01
N MET A 171 -10.25 -21.42 -3.59
CA MET A 171 -9.50 -20.19 -3.34
C MET A 171 -9.26 -19.40 -4.63
N LEU A 172 -8.83 -20.06 -5.72
CA LEU A 172 -8.66 -19.40 -7.02
C LEU A 172 -9.98 -18.82 -7.52
N ASP A 173 -11.09 -19.54 -7.38
CA ASP A 173 -12.42 -19.08 -7.78
C ASP A 173 -12.86 -17.85 -6.99
N ARG A 174 -12.60 -17.81 -5.67
CA ARG A 174 -12.84 -16.62 -4.85
C ARG A 174 -12.01 -15.43 -5.32
N LEU A 175 -10.72 -15.62 -5.59
CA LEU A 175 -9.86 -14.55 -6.10
C LEU A 175 -10.38 -14.01 -7.44
N LYS A 176 -10.74 -14.90 -8.38
CA LYS A 176 -11.36 -14.52 -9.66
C LYS A 176 -12.65 -13.73 -9.47
N SER A 177 -13.52 -14.17 -8.56
CA SER A 177 -14.79 -13.48 -8.27
C SER A 177 -14.60 -12.06 -7.71
N LYS A 178 -13.44 -11.78 -7.11
CA LYS A 178 -13.05 -10.45 -6.62
C LYS A 178 -12.30 -9.61 -7.66
N GLY A 179 -12.20 -10.09 -8.91
CA GLY A 179 -11.55 -9.36 -10.01
C GLY A 179 -10.06 -9.62 -10.18
N VAL A 180 -9.48 -10.62 -9.50
CA VAL A 180 -8.08 -11.01 -9.72
C VAL A 180 -7.97 -11.84 -10.98
N THR A 181 -7.11 -11.41 -11.91
CA THR A 181 -6.77 -12.23 -13.09
C THR A 181 -5.75 -13.28 -12.70
N ILE A 182 -5.96 -14.54 -13.06
CA ILE A 182 -5.04 -15.64 -12.71
C ILE A 182 -4.49 -16.25 -13.98
N VAL A 183 -3.16 -16.30 -14.09
CA VAL A 183 -2.42 -16.85 -15.25
C VAL A 183 -1.38 -17.87 -14.77
N ASN A 184 -1.07 -18.85 -15.61
CA ASN A 184 -0.16 -19.95 -15.28
C ASN A 184 0.99 -20.14 -16.30
N SER A 185 1.16 -19.17 -17.21
CA SER A 185 2.29 -19.11 -18.14
C SER A 185 2.70 -17.67 -18.42
N LEU A 186 3.93 -17.48 -18.89
CA LEU A 186 4.43 -16.16 -19.28
C LEU A 186 3.70 -15.63 -20.52
N GLU A 187 3.31 -16.53 -21.41
CA GLU A 187 2.54 -16.24 -22.60
C GLU A 187 1.13 -15.73 -22.24
N GLU A 188 0.41 -16.41 -21.35
CA GLU A 188 -0.87 -15.91 -20.82
C GLU A 188 -0.72 -14.55 -20.14
N LEU A 189 0.33 -14.39 -19.33
CA LEU A 189 0.62 -13.12 -18.67
C LEU A 189 0.85 -12.01 -19.70
N LYS A 190 1.61 -12.28 -20.76
CA LYS A 190 1.83 -11.33 -21.86
C LYS A 190 0.51 -10.90 -22.50
N GLU A 191 -0.37 -11.84 -22.81
CA GLU A 191 -1.66 -11.54 -23.44
C GLU A 191 -2.56 -10.67 -22.54
N VAL A 192 -2.53 -10.88 -21.22
CA VAL A 192 -3.30 -10.09 -20.25
C VAL A 192 -2.79 -8.65 -20.12
N LEU A 193 -1.50 -8.40 -20.37
CA LEU A 193 -0.85 -7.10 -20.16
C LEU A 193 -0.82 -6.19 -21.40
N LYS A 194 -1.27 -6.69 -22.56
CA LYS A 194 -1.35 -5.93 -23.82
C LYS A 194 -2.45 -4.87 -23.80
#